data_AF-A0A2T6DZB5-F1
#
_entry.id   AF-A0A2T6DZB5-F1
#
_cell.length_a   1.000
_cell.length_b   1.000
_cell.length_c   1.000
_cell.angle_alpha   90.00
_cell.angle_beta   90.00
_cell.angle_gamma   90.00
#
_symmetry.space_group_name_H-M   'P 1'
#
loop_
_entity.id
_entity.type
_entity.pdbx_description
1 polymer ?
#
loop_
_entity_poly.entity_id
_entity_poly.type
_entity_poly.pdbx_seq_one_letter_code
_entity_poly.pdbx_strand_id
1 'polypeptide(L)'
;MVRDPEDLARLHFVNSLFAQVTGSDLYLANQIKEAIAFSLSELEQQTTAHPELATKYDAAFANAAARLLEKLFHQKPDHGFFHWDAARTLESATPLFARTELMIGLKSLARFRSSTLLVTNLRPALLPPEKRKTERRQREYEDTLAFIRDLAASRTSASAELQLIFV
;
A
#
# COMPACT_ATOMS: atom_id res chain seq x y z
N MET A 1 -27.76 -8.28 9.46
CA MET A 1 -26.79 -7.16 9.41
C MET A 1 -26.08 -7.23 8.08
N VAL A 2 -26.41 -6.34 7.15
CA VAL A 2 -25.66 -6.20 5.90
C VAL A 2 -24.37 -5.47 6.28
N ARG A 3 -23.21 -6.13 6.18
CA ARG A 3 -21.92 -5.43 6.35
C ARG A 3 -21.76 -4.43 5.21
N ASP A 4 -21.39 -3.21 5.56
CA ASP A 4 -21.07 -2.16 4.60
C ASP A 4 -19.96 -2.68 3.64
N PRO A 5 -20.15 -2.61 2.31
CA PRO A 5 -19.14 -2.99 1.33
C PRO A 5 -17.78 -2.34 1.58
N GLU A 6 -17.73 -1.11 2.08
CA GLU A 6 -16.48 -0.40 2.39
C GLU A 6 -15.75 -1.02 3.58
N ASP A 7 -16.48 -1.37 4.64
CA ASP A 7 -15.91 -2.01 5.83
C ASP A 7 -15.33 -3.39 5.48
N LEU A 8 -16.01 -4.12 4.60
CA LEU A 8 -15.57 -5.42 4.12
C LEU A 8 -14.31 -5.29 3.24
N ALA A 9 -14.25 -4.27 2.38
CA ALA A 9 -13.06 -3.95 1.60
C ALA A 9 -11.86 -3.60 2.50
N ARG A 10 -12.06 -2.78 3.54
CA ARG A 10 -11.01 -2.42 4.52
C ARG A 10 -10.53 -3.64 5.31
N LEU A 11 -11.43 -4.54 5.71
CA LEU A 11 -11.05 -5.79 6.37
C LEU A 11 -10.21 -6.70 5.46
N HIS A 12 -10.62 -6.89 4.20
CA HIS A 12 -9.82 -7.67 3.24
C HIS A 12 -8.46 -7.05 2.99
N PHE A 13 -8.39 -5.72 2.92
CA PHE A 13 -7.16 -4.97 2.78
C PHE A 13 -6.21 -5.25 3.96
N VAL A 14 -6.68 -5.09 5.21
CA VAL A 14 -5.87 -5.38 6.41
C VAL A 14 -5.46 -6.85 6.46
N ASN A 15 -6.38 -7.78 6.18
CA ASN A 15 -6.04 -9.21 6.18
C ASN A 15 -4.95 -9.56 5.17
N SER A 16 -5.00 -8.97 3.98
CA SER A 16 -4.00 -9.20 2.93
C SER A 16 -2.65 -8.56 3.28
N LEU A 17 -2.67 -7.33 3.80
CA LEU A 17 -1.45 -6.58 4.15
C LEU A 17 -0.71 -7.18 5.34
N PHE A 18 -1.45 -7.65 6.36
CA PHE A 18 -0.89 -8.21 7.58
C PHE A 18 -0.83 -9.74 7.57
N ALA A 19 -1.13 -10.41 6.45
CA ALA A 19 -1.22 -11.87 6.34
C ALA A 19 0.01 -12.60 6.93
N GLN A 20 1.22 -12.07 6.71
CA GLN A 20 2.46 -12.65 7.25
C GLN A 20 2.65 -12.43 8.75
N VAL A 21 2.02 -11.40 9.32
CA VAL A 21 2.09 -11.08 10.75
C VAL A 21 0.99 -11.81 11.52
N THR A 22 -0.22 -11.88 10.94
CA THR A 22 -1.40 -12.46 11.59
C THR A 22 -1.64 -13.92 11.21
N GLY A 23 -0.89 -14.48 10.25
CA GLY A 23 -1.17 -15.81 9.71
C GLY A 23 -2.48 -15.87 8.92
N SER A 24 -2.95 -14.74 8.37
CA SER A 24 -4.28 -14.58 7.76
C SER A 24 -5.45 -14.82 8.73
N ASP A 25 -5.22 -14.61 10.03
CA ASP A 25 -6.28 -14.65 11.03
C ASP A 25 -7.20 -13.43 10.89
N LEU A 26 -8.45 -13.69 10.50
CA LEU A 26 -9.48 -12.67 10.31
C LEU A 26 -9.85 -11.94 11.60
N TYR A 27 -9.72 -12.59 12.76
CA TYR A 27 -9.99 -11.95 14.04
C TYR A 27 -8.93 -10.89 14.35
N LEU A 28 -7.65 -11.23 14.19
CA LEU A 28 -6.55 -10.28 14.34
C LEU A 28 -6.60 -9.17 13.29
N ALA A 29 -6.95 -9.52 12.04
CA ALA A 29 -7.15 -8.52 10.99
C ALA A 29 -8.28 -7.53 11.34
N ASN A 30 -9.38 -8.01 11.94
CA ASN A 30 -10.45 -7.13 12.39
C ASN A 30 -10.00 -6.22 13.55
N GLN A 31 -9.24 -6.74 14.52
CA GLN A 31 -8.69 -5.92 15.61
C GLN A 31 -7.76 -4.81 15.08
N ILE A 32 -6.89 -5.13 14.12
CA ILE A 32 -5.99 -4.15 13.50
C ILE A 32 -6.81 -3.09 12.75
N LYS A 33 -7.84 -3.51 11.99
CA LYS A 33 -8.75 -2.60 11.29
C LYS A 33 -9.42 -1.63 12.25
N GLU A 34 -9.97 -2.12 13.36
CA GLU A 34 -10.62 -1.31 14.39
C GLU A 34 -9.65 -0.34 15.07
N ALA A 35 -8.42 -0.78 15.36
CA ALA A 35 -7.39 0.09 15.92
C ALA A 35 -7.00 1.23 14.96
N ILE A 36 -6.88 0.94 13.66
CA ILE A 36 -6.62 1.97 12.64
C ILE A 36 -7.82 2.92 12.52
N ALA A 37 -9.04 2.40 12.45
CA ALA A 37 -10.26 3.21 12.39
C ALA A 37 -10.36 4.15 13.60
N PHE A 38 -10.10 3.63 14.80
CA PHE A 38 -10.07 4.43 16.04
C PHE A 38 -9.06 5.59 15.95
N SER A 39 -7.87 5.35 15.41
CA SER A 39 -6.85 6.39 15.20
C SER A 39 -7.26 7.47 14.18
N LEU A 40 -8.25 7.17 13.34
CA LEU A 40 -8.81 8.06 12.31
C LEU A 40 -10.24 8.51 12.62
N SER A 41 -10.70 8.36 13.86
CA SER A 41 -12.08 8.59 14.29
C SER A 41 -12.61 10.00 13.95
N GLU A 42 -11.78 11.04 14.08
CA GLU A 42 -12.16 12.40 13.66
C GLU A 42 -12.41 12.51 12.15
N LEU A 43 -11.59 11.83 11.34
CA LEU A 43 -11.73 11.81 9.88
C LEU A 43 -12.92 10.95 9.44
N GLU A 44 -13.22 9.88 10.19
CA GLU A 44 -14.39 9.02 9.98
C GLU A 44 -15.69 9.80 10.24
N GLN A 45 -15.74 10.59 11.31
CA GLN A 45 -16.87 11.47 11.62
C GLN A 45 -17.07 12.53 10.52
N GLN A 46 -15.97 13.14 10.04
CA GLN A 46 -16.02 14.09 8.92
C GLN A 46 -16.51 13.43 7.63
N THR A 47 -16.09 12.19 7.35
CA THR A 47 -16.51 11.45 6.15
C THR A 47 -17.99 11.05 6.22
N THR A 48 -18.50 10.77 7.42
CA THR A 48 -19.94 10.50 7.62
C THR A 48 -20.78 11.75 7.33
N ALA A 49 -20.29 12.93 7.70
CA ALA A 49 -20.94 14.21 7.38
C ALA A 49 -20.74 14.65 5.92
N HIS A 50 -19.61 14.25 5.31
CA HIS A 50 -19.18 14.65 3.97
C HIS A 50 -18.68 13.44 3.17
N PRO A 51 -19.57 12.73 2.46
CA PRO A 51 -19.21 11.55 1.68
C PRO A 51 -18.13 11.81 0.61
N GLU A 52 -17.98 13.05 0.15
CA GLU A 52 -16.88 13.45 -0.75
C GLU A 52 -15.48 13.17 -0.17
N LEU A 53 -15.34 13.04 1.15
CA LEU A 53 -14.07 12.77 1.82
C LEU A 53 -13.70 11.27 1.87
N ALA A 54 -14.53 10.37 1.36
CA ALA A 54 -14.29 8.91 1.43
C ALA A 54 -12.93 8.51 0.83
N THR A 55 -12.56 9.10 -0.32
CA THR A 55 -11.25 8.83 -0.96
C THR A 55 -10.08 9.29 -0.06
N LYS A 56 -10.26 10.40 0.67
CA LYS A 56 -9.27 10.92 1.60
C LYS A 56 -9.15 10.03 2.83
N TYR A 57 -10.26 9.50 3.32
CA TYR A 57 -10.29 8.53 4.42
C TYR A 57 -9.56 7.25 4.03
N ASP A 58 -9.84 6.67 2.86
CA ASP A 58 -9.19 5.43 2.42
C ASP A 58 -7.67 5.61 2.22
N ALA A 59 -7.23 6.75 1.67
CA ALA A 59 -5.81 7.07 1.57
C ALA A 59 -5.15 7.24 2.95
N ALA A 60 -5.84 7.87 3.91
CA ALA A 60 -5.37 7.99 5.28
C ALA A 60 -5.29 6.63 5.99
N PHE A 61 -6.28 5.77 5.75
CA PHE A 61 -6.35 4.41 6.29
C PHE A 61 -5.19 3.55 5.75
N ALA A 62 -4.95 3.55 4.44
CA ALA A 62 -3.82 2.85 3.83
C ALA A 62 -2.47 3.33 4.38
N ASN A 63 -2.31 4.65 4.57
CA ASN A 63 -1.11 5.23 5.15
C ASN A 63 -0.91 4.88 6.63
N ALA A 64 -1.99 4.85 7.42
CA ALA A 64 -1.93 4.41 8.81
C ALA A 64 -1.56 2.93 8.92
N ALA A 65 -2.14 2.08 8.05
CA ALA A 65 -1.79 0.67 7.95
C ALA A 65 -0.31 0.47 7.57
N ALA A 66 0.19 1.21 6.58
CA ALA A 66 1.60 1.18 6.16
C ALA A 66 2.55 1.55 7.31
N ARG A 67 2.24 2.62 8.06
CA ARG A 67 3.04 3.03 9.24
C ARG A 67 3.02 1.99 10.36
N LEU A 68 1.89 1.32 10.56
CA LEU A 68 1.80 0.25 11.55
C LEU A 68 2.66 -0.94 11.13
N LEU A 69 2.58 -1.33 9.86
CA LEU A 69 3.40 -2.41 9.29
C LEU A 69 4.90 -2.09 9.37
N GLU A 70 5.28 -0.84 9.06
CA GLU A 70 6.64 -0.34 9.22
C GLU A 70 7.16 -0.51 10.66
N LYS A 71 6.36 -0.13 11.66
CA LYS A 71 6.73 -0.28 13.07
C LYS A 71 6.90 -1.74 13.47
N LEU A 72 6.06 -2.63 12.97
CA LEU A 72 6.16 -4.07 13.24
C LEU A 72 7.44 -4.67 12.65
N PHE A 73 7.80 -4.29 11.42
CA PHE A 73 9.03 -4.78 10.80
C PHE A 73 10.29 -4.14 11.37
N HIS A 74 10.24 -2.89 11.87
CA HIS A 74 11.37 -2.29 12.60
C HIS A 74 11.76 -3.08 13.86
N GLN A 75 10.83 -3.84 14.46
CA GLN A 75 11.13 -4.71 15.59
C GLN A 75 11.87 -6.00 15.16
N LYS A 76 11.92 -6.30 13.85
CA LYS A 76 12.67 -7.43 13.29
C LYS A 76 13.98 -6.93 12.67
N PRO A 77 15.13 -7.09 13.35
CA PRO A 77 16.40 -6.53 12.88
C PRO A 77 16.87 -7.09 11.53
N ASP A 78 16.44 -8.30 11.18
CA ASP A 78 16.84 -9.00 9.95
C ASP A 78 15.91 -8.77 8.75
N HIS A 79 14.86 -7.94 8.91
CA HIS A 79 13.86 -7.68 7.86
C HIS A 79 13.89 -6.25 7.35
N GLY A 80 14.06 -6.09 6.03
CA GLY A 80 14.00 -4.79 5.38
C GLY A 80 12.56 -4.36 5.08
N PHE A 81 12.22 -3.11 5.36
CA PHE A 81 10.93 -2.55 4.97
C PHE A 81 11.12 -1.25 4.20
N PHE A 82 10.43 -1.12 3.07
CA PHE A 82 10.34 0.13 2.32
C PHE A 82 8.91 0.36 1.86
N HIS A 83 8.38 1.54 2.17
CA HIS A 83 7.07 1.98 1.73
C HIS A 83 7.22 3.08 0.67
N TRP A 84 6.61 2.83 -0.49
CA TRP A 84 6.46 3.79 -1.57
C TRP A 84 4.98 4.14 -1.76
N ASP A 85 4.65 5.42 -1.62
CA ASP A 85 3.30 5.93 -1.87
C ASP A 85 3.28 6.67 -3.21
N ALA A 86 2.62 6.09 -4.21
CA ALA A 86 2.58 6.63 -5.57
C ALA A 86 1.77 7.92 -5.68
N ALA A 87 0.88 8.19 -4.72
CA ALA A 87 0.08 9.41 -4.67
C ALA A 87 0.69 10.49 -3.77
N ARG A 88 1.89 10.25 -3.19
CA ARG A 88 2.56 11.18 -2.29
C ARG A 88 2.81 12.54 -2.93
N THR A 89 3.19 12.55 -4.21
CA THR A 89 3.37 13.77 -4.99
C THR A 89 2.73 13.62 -6.38
N LEU A 90 2.43 14.74 -7.02
CA LEU A 90 1.89 14.78 -8.39
C LEU A 90 2.84 14.10 -9.41
N GLU A 91 4.14 14.06 -9.12
CA GLU A 91 5.17 13.52 -10.00
C GLU A 91 5.55 12.07 -9.66
N SER A 92 5.26 11.60 -8.43
CA SER A 92 5.69 10.28 -7.94
C SER A 92 5.26 9.14 -8.87
N ALA A 93 4.03 9.18 -9.39
CA ALA A 93 3.53 8.15 -10.30
C ALA A 93 4.09 8.22 -11.73
N THR A 94 4.86 9.26 -12.08
CA THR A 94 5.49 9.33 -13.40
C THR A 94 6.67 8.34 -13.48
N PRO A 95 6.94 7.73 -14.65
CA PRO A 95 7.94 6.65 -14.76
C PRO A 95 9.34 7.03 -14.25
N LEU A 96 9.77 8.28 -14.46
CA LEU A 96 11.10 8.75 -14.07
C LEU A 96 11.26 8.82 -12.54
N PHE A 97 10.27 9.36 -11.85
CA PHE A 97 10.29 9.51 -10.40
C PHE A 97 10.02 8.18 -9.72
N ALA A 98 9.05 7.39 -10.20
CA ALA A 98 8.80 6.04 -9.73
C ALA A 98 10.07 5.20 -9.78
N ARG A 99 10.80 5.21 -10.91
CA ARG A 99 12.08 4.52 -11.02
C ARG A 99 13.10 4.99 -10.00
N THR A 100 13.23 6.30 -9.79
CA THR A 100 14.24 6.87 -8.90
C THR A 100 13.95 6.52 -7.44
N GLU A 101 12.71 6.72 -6.98
CA GLU A 101 12.30 6.43 -5.61
C GLU A 101 12.36 4.93 -5.32
N LEU A 102 11.89 4.08 -6.24
CA LEU A 102 11.98 2.63 -6.10
C LEU A 102 13.42 2.13 -6.12
N MET A 103 14.31 2.71 -6.93
CA MET A 103 15.73 2.35 -6.90
C MET A 103 16.39 2.69 -5.57
N ILE A 104 16.02 3.83 -4.95
CA ILE A 104 16.49 4.19 -3.61
C ILE A 104 16.01 3.17 -2.58
N GLY A 105 14.73 2.79 -2.65
CA GLY A 105 14.14 1.76 -1.79
C GLY A 105 14.78 0.39 -1.96
N LEU A 106 14.86 -0.12 -3.18
CA LEU A 106 15.48 -1.42 -3.46
C LEU A 106 16.95 -1.46 -3.03
N LYS A 107 17.68 -0.34 -3.16
CA LYS A 107 19.06 -0.24 -2.66
C LYS A 107 19.12 -0.32 -1.13
N SER A 108 18.18 0.27 -0.40
CA SER A 108 18.14 0.17 1.06
C SER A 108 17.74 -1.23 1.54
N LEU A 109 16.92 -1.94 0.75
CA LEU A 109 16.49 -3.31 1.01
C LEU A 109 17.57 -4.36 0.72
N ALA A 110 18.52 -4.08 -0.19
CA ALA A 110 19.52 -5.04 -0.65
C ALA A 110 20.44 -5.61 0.45
N ARG A 111 20.52 -4.97 1.62
CA ARG A 111 21.30 -5.48 2.77
C ARG A 111 20.59 -6.58 3.56
N PHE A 112 19.29 -6.76 3.37
CA PHE A 112 18.47 -7.70 4.13
C PHE A 112 18.25 -8.99 3.33
N ARG A 113 18.17 -10.12 4.04
CA ARG A 113 17.84 -11.43 3.44
C ARG A 113 16.35 -11.57 3.16
N SER A 114 15.53 -10.98 4.02
CA SER A 114 14.08 -10.91 3.86
C SER A 114 13.68 -9.44 3.84
N SER A 115 12.84 -9.05 2.88
CA SER A 115 12.42 -7.66 2.74
C SER A 115 11.01 -7.53 2.17
N THR A 116 10.33 -6.45 2.53
CA THR A 116 9.01 -6.10 2.02
C THR A 116 9.06 -4.72 1.37
N LEU A 117 8.67 -4.67 0.09
CA LEU A 117 8.39 -3.45 -0.65
C LEU A 117 6.87 -3.27 -0.71
N LEU A 118 6.38 -2.27 0.01
CA LEU A 118 4.98 -1.88 0.00
C LEU A 118 4.76 -0.72 -0.96
N VAL A 119 3.90 -0.90 -1.95
CA VAL A 119 3.47 0.12 -2.91
C VAL A 119 2.01 0.46 -2.64
N THR A 120 1.72 1.70 -2.23
CA THR A 120 0.35 2.18 -1.97
C THR A 120 -0.10 3.20 -3.01
N ASN A 121 -1.41 3.29 -3.23
CA ASN A 121 -2.07 4.34 -4.00
C ASN A 121 -1.64 4.42 -5.48
N LEU A 122 -1.12 3.32 -6.04
CA LEU A 122 -0.71 3.29 -7.45
C LEU A 122 -1.90 3.50 -8.39
N ARG A 123 -3.02 2.85 -8.09
CA ARG A 123 -4.25 2.95 -8.88
C ARG A 123 -4.83 4.37 -8.87
N PRO A 124 -5.11 5.01 -7.72
CA PRO A 124 -5.65 6.38 -7.73
C PRO A 124 -4.68 7.39 -8.36
N ALA A 125 -3.37 7.16 -8.32
CA ALA A 125 -2.40 8.06 -8.95
C ALA A 125 -2.45 8.02 -10.49
N LEU A 126 -2.61 6.82 -11.10
CA LEU A 126 -2.63 6.65 -12.56
C LEU A 126 -4.05 6.63 -13.15
N LEU A 127 -5.04 6.19 -12.37
CA LEU A 127 -6.45 6.05 -12.70
C LEU A 127 -7.31 6.79 -11.66
N PRO A 128 -7.23 8.13 -11.60
CA PRO A 128 -8.01 8.91 -10.64
C PRO A 128 -9.51 8.72 -10.90
N PRO A 129 -10.35 8.52 -9.86
CA PRO A 129 -11.76 8.18 -10.01
C PRO A 129 -12.57 9.28 -10.69
N GLU A 130 -12.16 10.54 -10.55
CA GLU A 130 -12.83 11.70 -11.13
C GLU A 130 -12.63 11.85 -12.64
N LYS A 131 -11.64 11.14 -13.22
CA LYS A 131 -11.33 11.27 -14.64
C LYS A 131 -11.77 10.04 -15.42
N ARG A 132 -12.13 10.24 -16.69
CA ARG A 132 -12.49 9.14 -17.60
C ARG A 132 -11.39 8.08 -17.65
N LYS A 133 -11.78 6.82 -17.42
CA LYS A 133 -10.97 5.64 -17.70
C LYS A 133 -10.81 5.52 -19.21
N THR A 134 -9.61 5.79 -19.72
CA THR A 134 -9.26 5.57 -21.11
C THR A 134 -8.39 4.32 -21.20
N GLU A 135 -8.45 3.60 -22.32
CA GLU A 135 -7.58 2.45 -22.57
C GLU A 135 -6.10 2.81 -22.39
N ARG A 136 -5.71 4.02 -22.80
CA ARG A 136 -4.36 4.54 -22.61
C ARG A 136 -3.92 4.54 -21.14
N ARG A 137 -4.76 5.03 -20.22
CA ARG A 137 -4.41 5.06 -18.79
C ARG A 137 -4.43 3.68 -18.15
N GLN A 138 -5.32 2.80 -18.61
CA GLN A 138 -5.33 1.41 -18.15
C GLN A 138 -4.02 0.72 -18.54
N ARG A 139 -3.55 0.91 -19.78
CA ARG A 139 -2.24 0.43 -20.22
C ARG A 139 -1.11 1.05 -19.41
N GLU A 140 -1.14 2.36 -19.16
CA GLU A 140 -0.12 3.04 -18.34
C GLU A 140 -0.02 2.48 -16.90
N TYR A 141 -1.17 2.14 -16.29
CA TYR A 141 -1.22 1.44 -15.00
C TYR A 141 -0.61 0.03 -15.07
N GLU A 142 -0.97 -0.75 -16.08
CA GLU A 142 -0.45 -2.10 -16.30
C GLU A 142 1.06 -2.10 -16.61
N ASP A 143 1.51 -1.19 -17.45
CA ASP A 143 2.93 -1.00 -17.81
C ASP A 143 3.74 -0.60 -16.57
N THR A 144 3.20 0.27 -15.72
CA THR A 144 3.86 0.66 -14.47
C THR A 144 3.90 -0.51 -13.47
N LEU A 145 2.83 -1.30 -13.36
CA LEU A 145 2.84 -2.52 -12.55
C LEU A 145 3.90 -3.52 -13.02
N ALA A 146 3.97 -3.77 -14.33
CA ALA A 146 4.96 -4.65 -14.93
C ALA A 146 6.38 -4.13 -14.69
N PHE A 147 6.60 -2.83 -14.91
CA PHE A 147 7.87 -2.17 -14.65
C PHE A 147 8.34 -2.34 -13.19
N ILE A 148 7.46 -2.14 -12.20
CA ILE A 148 7.81 -2.29 -10.79
C ILE A 148 8.18 -3.73 -10.48
N ARG A 149 7.43 -4.70 -11.02
CA ARG A 149 7.71 -6.14 -10.85
C ARG A 149 9.06 -6.52 -11.44
N ASP A 150 9.34 -6.10 -12.67
CA ASP A 150 10.61 -6.38 -13.35
C ASP A 150 11.80 -5.70 -12.66
N LEU A 151 11.60 -4.46 -12.20
CA LEU A 151 12.61 -3.73 -11.44
C LEU A 151 12.92 -4.43 -10.11
N ALA A 152 11.89 -4.84 -9.37
CA ALA A 152 12.05 -5.58 -8.12
C ALA A 152 12.75 -6.93 -8.35
N ALA A 153 12.32 -7.69 -9.35
CA ALA A 153 12.91 -8.99 -9.70
C ALA A 153 14.38 -8.86 -10.11
N SER A 154 14.72 -7.89 -10.95
CA SER A 154 16.10 -7.67 -11.42
C SER A 154 17.07 -7.19 -10.32
N ARG A 155 16.56 -6.66 -9.21
CA ARG A 155 17.35 -6.13 -8.10
C ARG A 155 17.37 -7.02 -6.87
N THR A 156 16.56 -8.07 -6.85
CA THR A 156 16.54 -9.05 -5.75
C THR A 156 17.56 -10.14 -6.04
N SER A 157 18.48 -10.39 -5.10
CA SER A 157 19.42 -11.50 -5.25
C SER A 157 18.67 -12.83 -5.20
N ALA A 158 19.16 -13.87 -5.88
CA ALA A 158 18.57 -15.22 -5.82
C ALA A 158 18.52 -15.82 -4.41
N SER A 159 19.29 -15.26 -3.48
CA SER A 159 19.38 -15.68 -2.07
C SER A 159 18.61 -14.78 -1.10
N ALA A 160 17.85 -13.81 -1.62
CA ALA A 160 17.04 -12.88 -0.86
C ALA A 160 15.57 -13.07 -1.20
N GLU A 161 14.71 -12.95 -0.20
CA GLU A 161 13.27 -12.96 -0.35
C GLU A 161 12.77 -11.51 -0.35
N LEU A 162 12.21 -11.07 -1.48
CA LEU A 162 11.54 -9.78 -1.59
C LEU A 162 10.04 -10.01 -1.77
N GLN A 163 9.26 -9.59 -0.79
CA GLN A 163 7.82 -9.53 -0.89
C GLN A 163 7.40 -8.18 -1.48
N LEU A 164 6.70 -8.22 -2.60
CA LEU A 164 6.14 -7.04 -3.26
C LEU A 164 4.63 -7.00 -3.02
N ILE A 165 4.15 -5.94 -2.35
CA ILE A 165 2.73 -5.77 -2.01
C ILE A 165 2.22 -4.50 -2.70
N PHE A 166 1.12 -4.62 -3.44
CA PHE A 166 0.41 -3.49 -4.06
C PHE A 166 -0.93 -3.27 -3.37
N VAL A 167 -1.20 -2.01 -3.02
CA VAL A 167 -2.40 -1.55 -2.30
C VAL A 167 -3.02 -0.35 -3.02
#